data_AF-A0A7Y4TW15-F1
#
_entry.id   AF-A0A7Y4TW15-F1
#
_cell.length_a   1.000
_cell.length_b   1.000
_cell.length_c   1.000
_cell.angle_alpha   90.00
_cell.angle_beta   90.00
_cell.angle_gamma   90.00
#
_symmetry.space_group_name_H-M   'P 1'
#
loop_
_entity.id
_entity.type
_entity.pdbx_description
1 polymer ?
#
loop_
_entity_poly.entity_id
_entity_poly.type
_entity_poly.pdbx_seq_one_letter_code
_entity_poly.pdbx_strand_id
1 'polypeptide(L)' 'MQSHSHSLVVFFQQAFNIEQEEERLYQIVSDTGSTEQFCLAHELLDRNRITSKANKIINELYRKDVRPFRFFINKN' A
#
# COMPACT_ATOMS: atom_id res chain seq x y z
N MET A 1 41.29 -8.55 17.08
CA MET A 1 40.91 -8.16 15.69
C MET A 1 39.63 -8.88 15.23
N GLN A 2 38.52 -8.83 15.98
CA GLN A 2 37.26 -9.53 15.63
C GLN A 2 36.08 -8.57 15.33
N SER A 3 36.33 -7.27 15.15
CA SER A 3 35.27 -6.27 15.01
C SER A 3 34.72 -6.11 13.57
N HIS A 4 35.49 -6.45 12.53
CA HIS A 4 35.10 -6.15 11.15
C HIS A 4 34.11 -7.16 10.53
N SER A 5 34.14 -8.43 10.97
CA SER A 5 33.27 -9.48 10.42
C SER A 5 31.79 -9.27 10.82
N HIS A 6 31.54 -8.89 12.08
CA HIS A 6 30.20 -8.62 12.58
C HIS A 6 29.56 -7.38 11.92
N SER A 7 30.38 -6.37 11.62
CA SER A 7 29.91 -5.15 10.94
C SER A 7 29.44 -5.42 9.51
N LEU A 8 30.11 -6.35 8.80
CA LEU A 8 29.71 -6.77 7.46
C LEU A 8 28.38 -7.54 7.49
N VAL A 9 28.21 -8.46 8.43
CA VAL A 9 26.96 -9.24 8.56
C VAL A 9 25.77 -8.33 8.86
N VAL A 10 25.93 -7.36 9.76
CA VAL A 10 24.88 -6.37 10.06
C VAL A 10 24.56 -5.53 8.84
N PHE A 11 25.57 -5.07 8.10
CA PHE A 11 25.38 -4.28 6.88
C PHE A 11 24.62 -5.08 5.79
N PHE A 12 24.97 -6.35 5.58
CA PHE A 12 24.28 -7.23 4.64
C PHE A 12 22.84 -7.53 5.06
N GLN A 13 22.58 -7.76 6.34
CA GLN A 13 21.20 -7.92 6.84
C GLN A 13 20.38 -6.64 6.64
N GLN A 14 21.00 -5.48 6.85
CA GLN A 14 20.33 -4.19 6.68
C GLN A 14 20.02 -3.90 5.21
N ALA A 15 20.97 -4.16 4.31
CA ALA A 15 20.76 -4.06 2.86
C ALA A 15 19.67 -5.03 2.37
N PHE A 16 19.69 -6.28 2.83
CA PHE A 16 18.68 -7.29 2.50
C PHE A 16 17.28 -6.91 2.98
N ASN A 17 17.16 -6.32 4.18
CA ASN A 17 15.88 -5.81 4.67
C ASN A 17 15.38 -4.62 3.85
N ILE A 18 16.28 -3.72 3.43
CA ILE A 18 15.93 -2.58 2.56
C ILE A 18 15.41 -3.08 1.22
N GLU A 19 16.08 -4.06 0.60
CA GLU A 19 15.65 -4.65 -0.67
C GLU A 19 14.26 -5.30 -0.55
N GLN A 20 13.97 -6.02 0.54
CA GLN A 20 12.63 -6.57 0.78
C GLN A 20 11.58 -5.49 1.03
N GLU A 21 11.93 -4.42 1.74
CA GLU A 21 11.02 -3.30 1.99
C GLU A 21 10.70 -2.57 0.67
N GLU A 22 11.71 -2.38 -0.17
CA GLU A 22 11.60 -1.80 -1.51
C GLU A 22 10.73 -2.68 -2.41
N GLU A 23 10.90 -4.00 -2.40
CA GLU A 23 10.07 -4.93 -3.17
C GLU A 23 8.60 -4.89 -2.73
N ARG A 24 8.32 -4.78 -1.42
CA ARG A 24 6.96 -4.59 -0.89
C ARG A 24 6.38 -3.25 -1.31
N LEU A 25 7.17 -2.17 -1.30
CA LEU A 25 6.74 -0.86 -1.79
C LEU A 25 6.43 -0.91 -3.29
N TYR A 26 7.28 -1.58 -4.09
CA TYR A 26 7.01 -1.81 -5.50
C TYR A 26 5.75 -2.63 -5.72
N GLN A 27 5.49 -3.67 -4.92
CA GLN A 27 4.25 -4.44 -4.97
C GLN A 27 3.02 -3.57 -4.66
N ILE A 28 3.08 -2.75 -3.61
CA ILE A 28 2.01 -1.81 -3.26
C ILE A 28 1.77 -0.82 -4.40
N VAL A 29 2.83 -0.26 -4.98
CA VAL A 29 2.73 0.68 -6.10
C VAL A 29 2.24 -0.01 -7.38
N SER A 30 2.72 -1.23 -7.66
CA SER A 30 2.33 -2.00 -8.85
C SER A 30 0.90 -2.51 -8.77
N ASP A 31 0.43 -2.91 -7.58
CA ASP A 31 -0.96 -3.28 -7.31
C ASP A 31 -1.90 -2.07 -7.47
N THR A 32 -1.40 -0.84 -7.39
CA THR A 32 -2.20 0.35 -7.69
C THR A 32 -2.15 0.79 -9.16
N GLY A 33 -1.41 0.08 -10.01
CA GLY A 33 -1.18 0.48 -11.41
C GLY A 33 -2.42 0.48 -12.31
N SER A 34 -3.49 -0.20 -11.91
CA SER A 34 -4.77 -0.24 -12.62
C SER A 34 -5.94 0.07 -11.68
N THR A 35 -6.99 0.70 -12.23
CA THR A 35 -8.25 0.96 -11.52
C THR A 35 -8.91 -0.33 -11.01
N GLU A 36 -8.73 -1.45 -11.71
CA GLU A 36 -9.28 -2.75 -11.32
C GLU A 36 -8.55 -3.32 -10.11
N GLN A 37 -7.22 -3.33 -10.12
CA GLN A 37 -6.45 -3.77 -8.97
C GLN A 37 -6.66 -2.85 -7.76
N PHE A 38 -6.81 -1.53 -7.97
CA PHE A 38 -7.19 -0.61 -6.90
C PHE A 38 -8.53 -1.01 -6.26
N CYS A 39 -9.55 -1.34 -7.06
CA CYS A 39 -10.85 -1.81 -6.55
C CYS A 39 -10.78 -3.18 -5.86
N LEU A 40 -9.82 -4.03 -6.25
CA LEU A 40 -9.56 -5.31 -5.59
C LEU A 40 -8.90 -5.11 -4.23
N ALA A 41 -7.91 -4.23 -4.12
CA ALA A 41 -7.16 -3.98 -2.89
C ALA A 41 -7.92 -3.09 -1.88
N HIS A 42 -8.83 -2.22 -2.32
CA HIS A 42 -9.46 -1.22 -1.46
C HIS A 42 -10.96 -1.39 -1.27
N GLU A 43 -11.45 -0.88 -0.15
CA GLU A 43 -12.86 -0.63 0.12
C GLU A 43 -13.08 0.85 0.38
N LEU A 44 -14.30 1.32 0.10
CA LEU A 44 -14.71 2.67 0.40
C LEU A 44 -15.51 2.69 1.71
N LEU A 45 -14.96 3.34 2.72
CA LEU A 45 -15.65 3.65 3.97
C LEU A 45 -16.42 4.98 3.81
N ASP A 46 -17.68 4.96 4.24
CA ASP A 46 -18.55 6.12 4.44
C ASP A 46 -19.04 6.07 5.90
N ARG A 47 -19.72 7.11 6.38
CA ARG A 47 -20.09 7.31 7.80
C ARG A 47 -20.70 6.09 8.49
N ASN A 48 -21.51 5.33 7.76
CA ASN A 48 -22.30 4.22 8.33
C ASN A 48 -22.06 2.90 7.60
N ARG A 49 -21.11 2.83 6.66
CA ARG A 49 -20.95 1.63 5.83
C ARG A 49 -19.58 1.54 5.18
N ILE A 50 -19.11 0.31 5.01
CA ILE A 50 -17.99 -0.03 4.13
C ILE A 50 -18.54 -0.64 2.83
N THR A 51 -17.94 -0.34 1.69
CA THR A 51 -18.39 -0.88 0.39
C THR A 51 -17.21 -1.23 -0.51
N SER A 52 -17.23 -2.47 -1.01
CA SER A 52 -16.26 -2.97 -2.00
C SER A 52 -16.78 -2.86 -3.44
N LYS A 53 -17.81 -2.03 -3.68
CA LYS A 53 -18.43 -1.86 -5.00
C LYS A 53 -17.51 -1.02 -5.88
N ALA A 54 -16.95 -1.63 -6.94
CA ALA A 54 -16.01 -0.99 -7.85
C ALA A 54 -16.52 0.36 -8.38
N ASN A 55 -17.77 0.44 -8.84
CA ASN A 55 -18.33 1.70 -9.33
C ASN A 55 -18.32 2.84 -8.30
N LYS A 56 -18.54 2.53 -7.01
CA LYS A 56 -18.49 3.53 -5.94
C LYS A 56 -17.07 3.96 -5.61
N ILE A 57 -16.13 3.02 -5.66
CA ILE A 57 -14.70 3.27 -5.45
C ILE A 57 -14.18 4.16 -6.58
N ILE A 58 -14.46 3.81 -7.83
CA ILE A 58 -14.06 4.57 -9.03
C ILE A 58 -14.65 5.98 -9.03
N ASN A 59 -15.95 6.11 -8.75
CA ASN A 59 -16.61 7.41 -8.69
C ASN A 59 -16.03 8.29 -7.58
N GLU A 60 -15.56 7.70 -6.48
CA GLU A 60 -14.89 8.45 -5.43
C GLU A 60 -13.45 8.81 -5.81
N LEU A 61 -12.73 7.89 -6.47
CA LEU A 61 -11.34 8.05 -6.86
C LEU A 61 -11.16 9.23 -7.83
N TYR A 62 -12.09 9.40 -8.77
CA TYR A 62 -12.07 10.51 -9.72
C TYR A 62 -12.78 11.77 -9.24
N ARG A 63 -13.27 11.79 -7.99
CA ARG A 63 -13.99 12.92 -7.44
C ARG A 63 -13.00 14.04 -7.11
N LYS A 64 -13.26 15.25 -7.62
CA LYS A 64 -12.39 16.41 -7.39
C LYS A 64 -12.48 16.96 -5.96
N ASP A 65 -13.66 16.85 -5.36
CA ASP A 65 -13.93 17.38 -4.02
C ASP A 65 -13.92 16.28 -2.97
N VAL A 66 -13.09 16.46 -1.95
CA VAL A 66 -13.01 15.55 -0.80
C VAL A 66 -14.29 15.63 0.02
N ARG A 67 -14.86 14.48 0.34
CA ARG A 67 -16.01 14.39 1.24
C ARG A 67 -15.56 14.06 2.66
N PRO A 68 -16.14 14.73 3.67
CA PRO A 68 -15.86 14.37 5.05
C PRO A 68 -16.36 12.95 5.32
N PHE A 69 -15.59 12.21 6.11
CA PHE A 69 -15.87 10.83 6.52
C PHE A 69 -15.93 9.82 5.36
N ARG A 70 -15.13 10.07 4.31
CA ARG A 70 -15.06 9.19 3.15
C ARG A 70 -13.62 8.83 2.84
N PHE A 71 -13.30 7.55 3.03
CA PHE A 71 -11.91 7.09 3.02
C PHE A 71 -11.80 5.77 2.25
N PHE A 72 -10.69 5.59 1.54
CA PHE A 72 -10.28 4.29 1.07
C PHE A 72 -9.54 3.57 2.19
N ILE A 73 -9.90 2.32 2.43
CA ILE A 73 -9.23 1.44 3.38
C ILE A 73 -8.76 0.20 2.64
N ASN A 74 -7.64 -0.37 3.08
CA ASN A 74 -7.13 -1.62 2.52
C ASN A 74 -7.99 -2.80 3.00
N LYS A 75 -8.14 -3.85 2.18
CA LYS A 75 -8.75 -5.13 2.56
C LYS A 75 -7.83 -6.05 3.34
N ASN A 76 -6.52 -5.76 3.35
CA ASN A 76 -5.51 -6.49 4.10
C ASN A 76 -5.56 -6.22 5.60
#